data_AF-A0A9D1NS94-F1
#
_entry.id   AF-A0A9D1NS94-F1
#
_cell.length_a   1.000
_cell.length_b   1.000
_cell.length_c   1.000
_cell.angle_alpha   90.00
_cell.angle_beta   90.00
_cell.angle_gamma   90.00
#
_symmetry.space_group_name_H-M   'P 1'
#
loop_
_entity.id
_entity.type
_entity.pdbx_description
1 polymer ?
#
loop_
_entity_poly.entity_id
_entity_poly.type
_entity_poly.pdbx_seq_one_letter_code
_entity_poly.pdbx_strand_id
1 'polypeptide(L)'
;MKKTKLFLNEKHTKTAAKFLNIFCYLAMAVFVMCLVLAFMGRQSFALHTSTGDYERATYAESTQDVPSYGTSTGLTVGSTDHIRVMADEHDRIGLATHIALSLMYAVTVLPAMLGFWFLSRVFSNVSNGEFFIEQNARLILYYGLIRIFSAFLVPPIKMLICIFNTRISLSVNNNLPDYIFQGIAFLVAAYIIHYGINLQDEVDHTI
;
A
#
# COMPACT_ATOMS: atom_id res chain seq x y z
N MET A 1 -18.69 40.56 -0.13
CA MET A 1 -18.20 39.23 0.32
C MET A 1 -19.29 38.15 0.49
N LYS A 2 -20.53 38.33 0.03
CA LYS A 2 -21.61 37.30 -0.08
C LYS A 2 -21.34 36.17 -1.10
N LYS A 3 -20.10 35.97 -1.56
CA LYS A 3 -19.73 35.27 -2.82
C LYS A 3 -18.76 34.08 -2.64
N THR A 4 -18.60 33.53 -1.44
CA THR A 4 -18.24 32.09 -1.27
C THR A 4 -19.44 31.17 -1.57
N LYS A 5 -20.57 31.74 -2.03
CA LYS A 5 -21.73 31.12 -2.70
C LYS A 5 -21.45 30.12 -3.83
N LEU A 6 -20.22 29.74 -4.09
CA LEU A 6 -19.93 28.48 -4.74
C LEU A 6 -19.24 27.59 -3.70
N PHE A 7 -20.01 27.08 -2.74
CA PHE A 7 -20.02 25.64 -2.51
C PHE A 7 -19.69 25.02 -3.86
N LEU A 8 -18.51 24.44 -4.05
CA LEU A 8 -18.11 23.79 -5.29
C LEU A 8 -19.00 22.55 -5.43
N ASN A 9 -20.27 22.83 -5.72
CA ASN A 9 -21.49 22.08 -5.61
C ASN A 9 -21.48 21.06 -4.46
N GLU A 10 -22.15 21.33 -3.33
CA GLU A 10 -22.29 20.36 -2.23
C GLU A 10 -22.71 18.96 -2.73
N LYS A 11 -23.54 18.95 -3.79
CA LYS A 11 -23.90 17.76 -4.55
C LYS A 11 -22.70 17.11 -5.27
N HIS A 12 -21.84 17.87 -5.94
CA HIS A 12 -20.59 17.34 -6.53
C HIS A 12 -19.60 16.89 -5.47
N THR A 13 -19.42 17.60 -4.36
CA THR A 13 -18.51 17.16 -3.29
C THR A 13 -18.99 15.86 -2.65
N LYS A 14 -20.29 15.74 -2.35
CA LYS A 14 -20.89 14.49 -1.86
C LYS A 14 -20.75 13.36 -2.89
N THR A 15 -20.96 13.65 -4.17
CA THR A 15 -20.82 12.65 -5.25
C THR A 15 -19.37 12.21 -5.42
N ALA A 16 -18.43 13.15 -5.40
CA ALA A 16 -16.99 12.88 -5.49
C ALA A 16 -16.51 12.07 -4.28
N ALA A 17 -16.98 12.38 -3.07
CA ALA A 17 -16.66 11.62 -1.87
C ALA A 17 -17.20 10.19 -1.94
N LYS A 18 -18.44 9.98 -2.44
CA LYS A 18 -18.95 8.61 -2.69
C LYS A 18 -18.09 7.85 -3.70
N PHE A 19 -17.71 8.50 -4.79
CA PHE A 19 -16.85 7.91 -5.81
C PHE A 19 -15.47 7.53 -5.25
N LEU A 20 -14.84 8.43 -4.49
CA LEU A 20 -13.55 8.19 -3.84
C LEU A 20 -13.64 7.10 -2.76
N ASN A 21 -14.76 7.00 -2.05
CA ASN A 21 -15.02 5.92 -1.10
C ASN A 21 -15.07 4.55 -1.81
N ILE A 22 -15.85 4.45 -2.91
CA ILE A 22 -15.90 3.23 -3.74
C ILE A 22 -14.50 2.88 -4.25
N PHE A 23 -13.73 3.87 -4.72
CA PHE A 23 -12.36 3.66 -5.16
C PHE A 23 -11.46 3.11 -4.03
N CYS A 24 -11.59 3.60 -2.80
CA CYS A 24 -10.84 3.05 -1.66
C CYS A 24 -11.17 1.57 -1.42
N TYR A 25 -12.46 1.18 -1.48
CA TYR A 25 -12.86 -0.22 -1.33
C TYR A 25 -12.36 -1.09 -2.48
N LEU A 26 -12.43 -0.59 -3.72
CA LEU A 26 -11.91 -1.30 -4.88
C LEU A 26 -10.40 -1.48 -4.79
N ALA A 27 -9.66 -0.46 -4.38
CA ALA A 27 -8.22 -0.54 -4.13
C ALA A 27 -7.90 -1.58 -3.04
N MET A 28 -8.64 -1.58 -1.92
CA MET A 28 -8.50 -2.61 -0.88
C MET A 28 -8.79 -4.02 -1.41
N ALA A 29 -9.82 -4.21 -2.23
CA ALA A 29 -10.13 -5.51 -2.84
C ALA A 29 -9.02 -6.00 -3.77
N VAL A 30 -8.43 -5.09 -4.57
CA VAL A 30 -7.25 -5.40 -5.39
C VAL A 30 -6.06 -5.80 -4.52
N PHE A 31 -5.79 -5.09 -3.42
CA PHE A 31 -4.72 -5.48 -2.50
C PHE A 31 -4.95 -6.86 -1.87
N VAL A 32 -6.19 -7.19 -1.48
CA VAL A 32 -6.53 -8.53 -0.98
C VAL A 32 -6.27 -9.58 -2.05
N MET A 33 -6.70 -9.34 -3.29
CA MET A 33 -6.44 -10.27 -4.40
C MET A 33 -4.93 -10.46 -4.62
N CYS A 34 -4.15 -9.38 -4.64
CA CYS A 34 -2.71 -9.46 -4.79
C CYS A 34 -2.04 -10.22 -3.64
N LEU A 35 -2.53 -10.02 -2.41
CA LEU A 35 -2.04 -10.72 -1.23
C LEU A 35 -2.32 -12.23 -1.34
N VAL A 36 -3.53 -12.62 -1.75
CA VAL A 36 -3.88 -14.03 -2.03
C VAL A 36 -2.95 -14.63 -3.10
N LEU A 37 -2.73 -13.91 -4.21
CA LEU A 37 -1.81 -14.37 -5.26
C LEU A 37 -0.37 -14.52 -4.78
N ALA A 38 0.11 -13.61 -3.93
CA ALA A 38 1.44 -13.71 -3.32
C ALA A 38 1.56 -14.97 -2.45
N PHE A 39 0.57 -15.25 -1.59
CA PHE A 39 0.55 -16.47 -0.77
C PHE A 39 0.41 -17.76 -1.59
N MET A 40 -0.26 -17.71 -2.74
CA MET A 40 -0.29 -18.81 -3.72
C MET A 40 1.05 -19.01 -4.45
N GLY A 41 2.06 -18.16 -4.21
CA GLY A 41 3.37 -18.26 -4.85
C GLY A 41 3.44 -17.67 -6.25
N ARG A 42 2.43 -16.88 -6.65
CA ARG A 42 2.38 -16.19 -7.95
C ARG A 42 3.03 -14.80 -7.92
N GLN A 43 4.05 -14.65 -7.08
CA GLN A 43 4.87 -13.44 -7.03
C GLN A 43 6.00 -13.56 -8.07
N SER A 44 6.19 -12.51 -8.87
CA SER A 44 7.27 -12.43 -9.85
C SER A 44 8.56 -11.93 -9.19
N PHE A 45 9.67 -12.64 -9.41
CA PHE A 45 11.01 -12.27 -8.95
C PHE A 45 12.07 -12.73 -9.94
N ALA A 46 13.29 -12.20 -9.81
CA ALA A 46 14.44 -12.66 -10.58
C ALA A 46 15.02 -13.93 -9.93
N LEU A 47 15.14 -15.04 -10.66
CA LEU A 47 15.69 -16.30 -10.19
C LEU A 47 17.07 -16.53 -10.80
N HIS A 48 18.06 -16.83 -9.95
CA HIS A 48 19.39 -17.28 -10.34
C HIS A 48 19.49 -18.79 -10.09
N THR A 49 19.71 -19.56 -11.15
CA THR A 49 19.87 -21.03 -11.13
C THR A 49 21.26 -21.44 -11.61
N SER A 50 21.61 -22.72 -11.45
CA SER A 50 22.84 -23.27 -12.03
C SER A 50 22.89 -23.14 -13.57
N THR A 51 21.71 -23.09 -14.21
CA THR A 51 21.53 -23.06 -15.66
C THR A 51 21.39 -21.66 -16.28
N GLY A 52 21.18 -20.62 -15.47
CA GLY A 52 21.01 -19.25 -15.96
C GLY A 52 20.19 -18.33 -15.05
N ASP A 53 20.06 -17.07 -15.48
CA ASP A 53 19.28 -15.99 -14.85
C ASP A 53 17.90 -15.82 -15.53
N TYR A 54 16.84 -15.74 -14.73
CA TYR A 54 15.46 -15.57 -15.21
C TYR A 54 14.77 -14.39 -14.52
N GLU A 55 14.38 -13.35 -15.27
CA GLU A 55 13.86 -12.09 -14.68
C GLU A 55 12.39 -12.13 -14.20
N ARG A 56 11.62 -13.16 -14.56
CA ARG A 56 10.18 -13.28 -14.24
C ARG A 56 9.78 -14.69 -13.79
N ALA A 57 10.52 -15.25 -12.84
CA ALA A 57 10.19 -16.54 -12.25
C ALA A 57 9.08 -16.39 -11.19
N THR A 58 8.31 -17.46 -10.99
CA THR A 58 7.31 -17.56 -9.92
C THR A 58 7.49 -18.86 -9.15
N TYR A 59 7.08 -18.90 -7.87
CA TYR A 59 7.19 -20.12 -7.03
C TYR A 59 6.23 -21.23 -7.49
N ALA A 60 5.05 -20.85 -7.98
CA ALA A 60 4.00 -21.79 -8.40
C ALA A 60 4.32 -22.54 -9.71
N GLU A 61 5.33 -22.11 -10.45
CA GLU A 61 5.76 -22.74 -11.70
C GLU A 61 6.74 -23.87 -11.34
N SER A 62 6.27 -25.12 -11.47
CA SER A 62 7.03 -26.30 -11.07
C SER A 62 8.31 -26.45 -11.90
N THR A 63 9.42 -26.73 -11.21
CA THR A 63 10.79 -26.93 -11.72
C THR A 63 10.94 -28.07 -12.75
N GLN A 64 9.86 -28.75 -13.14
CA GLN A 64 9.90 -29.92 -14.02
C GLN A 64 9.65 -29.60 -15.50
N ASP A 65 9.13 -28.41 -15.83
CA ASP A 65 8.92 -27.96 -17.21
C ASP A 65 9.95 -26.87 -17.57
N VAL A 66 11.10 -27.34 -18.05
CA VAL A 66 12.32 -26.56 -18.28
C VAL A 66 12.28 -25.52 -19.43
N PRO A 67 11.23 -25.28 -20.26
CA PRO A 67 11.30 -24.21 -21.26
C PRO A 67 10.53 -22.91 -20.96
N SER A 68 9.84 -22.73 -19.82
CA SER A 68 8.90 -21.58 -19.68
C SER A 68 9.16 -20.61 -18.52
N TYR A 69 10.36 -20.58 -17.93
CA TYR A 69 10.80 -19.46 -17.08
C TYR A 69 10.88 -18.15 -17.89
N GLY A 70 9.75 -17.47 -18.08
CA GLY A 70 9.62 -16.28 -18.92
C GLY A 70 8.25 -16.10 -19.56
N THR A 71 7.41 -17.13 -19.56
CA THR A 71 6.03 -17.05 -20.09
C THR A 71 5.03 -17.32 -18.97
N SER A 72 5.03 -16.47 -17.93
CA SER A 72 3.96 -16.48 -16.93
C SER A 72 2.62 -16.23 -17.63
N THR A 73 1.87 -17.29 -17.94
CA THR A 73 0.64 -17.27 -18.75
C THR A 73 -0.60 -16.85 -17.96
N GLY A 74 -0.43 -16.39 -16.71
CA GLY A 74 -1.53 -15.92 -15.87
C GLY A 74 -1.15 -14.76 -14.97
N LEU A 75 -2.13 -14.29 -14.20
CA LEU A 75 -1.98 -13.14 -13.31
C LEU A 75 -0.87 -13.38 -12.28
N THR A 76 0.10 -12.46 -12.24
CA THR A 76 1.22 -12.47 -11.30
C THR A 76 1.32 -11.11 -10.62
N VAL A 77 1.89 -11.12 -9.42
CA VAL A 77 2.07 -9.93 -8.60
C VAL A 77 3.54 -9.54 -8.60
N GLY A 78 3.83 -8.33 -9.04
CA GLY A 78 5.18 -7.74 -8.98
C GLY A 78 5.41 -6.96 -7.69
N SER A 79 6.68 -6.87 -7.30
CA SER A 79 7.15 -5.88 -6.33
C SER A 79 7.80 -4.70 -7.08
N THR A 80 7.78 -3.51 -6.48
CA THR A 80 8.58 -2.37 -6.95
C THR A 80 10.06 -2.52 -6.63
N ASP A 81 10.38 -3.41 -5.68
CA ASP A 81 11.76 -3.72 -5.31
C ASP A 81 12.33 -4.80 -6.25
N HIS A 82 13.63 -4.72 -6.51
CA HIS A 82 14.32 -5.77 -7.26
C HIS A 82 14.68 -6.90 -6.28
N ILE A 83 13.94 -8.01 -6.39
CA ILE A 83 14.12 -9.21 -5.57
C ILE A 83 14.81 -10.27 -6.43
N ARG A 84 15.99 -10.73 -6.00
CA ARG A 84 16.71 -11.84 -6.60
C ARG A 84 16.70 -13.03 -5.65
N VAL A 85 16.30 -14.18 -6.15
CA VAL A 85 16.23 -15.44 -5.40
C VAL A 85 17.24 -16.41 -5.99
N MET A 86 18.02 -17.06 -5.14
CA MET A 86 18.94 -18.13 -5.51
C MET A 86 18.27 -19.49 -5.32
N ALA A 87 18.34 -20.34 -6.35
CA ALA A 87 17.81 -21.69 -6.29
C ALA A 87 18.65 -22.60 -5.38
N ASP A 88 18.07 -23.73 -4.97
CA ASP A 88 18.77 -24.80 -4.24
C ASP A 88 19.79 -25.55 -5.11
N GLU A 89 20.59 -26.41 -4.47
CA GLU A 89 21.42 -27.42 -5.15
C GLU A 89 20.61 -28.32 -6.10
N HIS A 90 19.30 -28.46 -5.86
CA HIS A 90 18.36 -29.17 -6.73
C HIS A 90 17.55 -28.25 -7.66
N ASP A 91 17.98 -26.99 -7.82
CA ASP A 91 17.28 -25.91 -8.55
C ASP A 91 15.82 -25.65 -8.09
N ARG A 92 15.50 -26.02 -6.85
CA ARG A 92 14.16 -25.83 -6.26
C ARG A 92 14.13 -24.60 -5.36
N ILE A 93 12.97 -23.96 -5.28
CA ILE A 93 12.72 -22.91 -4.30
C ILE A 93 12.23 -23.55 -3.01
N GLY A 94 12.93 -23.29 -1.90
CA GLY A 94 12.55 -23.82 -0.59
C GLY A 94 11.28 -23.17 -0.05
N LEU A 95 10.54 -23.91 0.79
CA LEU A 95 9.34 -23.40 1.47
C LEU A 95 9.64 -22.17 2.34
N ALA A 96 10.82 -22.12 2.97
CA ALA A 96 11.27 -20.95 3.74
C ALA A 96 11.37 -19.68 2.88
N THR A 97 11.82 -19.81 1.63
CA THR A 97 11.93 -18.69 0.67
C THR A 97 10.56 -18.22 0.22
N HIS A 98 9.61 -19.14 0.00
CA HIS A 98 8.22 -18.78 -0.31
C HIS A 98 7.53 -18.01 0.84
N ILE A 99 7.69 -18.47 2.08
CA ILE A 99 7.17 -17.78 3.26
C ILE A 99 7.81 -16.38 3.38
N ALA A 100 9.12 -16.28 3.19
CA ALA A 100 9.84 -15.01 3.25
C ALA A 100 9.33 -14.01 2.19
N LEU A 101 9.15 -14.44 0.94
CA LEU A 101 8.61 -13.62 -0.15
C LEU A 101 7.18 -13.14 0.16
N SER A 102 6.31 -14.07 0.59
CA SER A 102 4.92 -13.75 0.97
C SER A 102 4.87 -12.73 2.11
N LEU A 103 5.73 -12.89 3.12
CA LEU A 103 5.82 -11.98 4.25
C LEU A 103 6.33 -10.59 3.83
N MET A 104 7.35 -10.50 2.97
CA MET A 104 7.83 -9.22 2.42
C MET A 104 6.73 -8.46 1.69
N TYR A 105 5.91 -9.18 0.92
CA TYR A 105 4.77 -8.57 0.22
C TYR A 105 3.70 -8.09 1.22
N ALA A 106 3.33 -8.93 2.20
CA ALA A 106 2.34 -8.59 3.22
C ALA A 106 2.74 -7.34 4.03
N VAL A 107 4.01 -7.24 4.46
CA VAL A 107 4.53 -6.07 5.19
C VAL A 107 4.40 -4.78 4.38
N THR A 108 4.43 -4.86 3.05
CA THR A 108 4.25 -3.69 2.17
C THR A 108 2.78 -3.31 2.01
N VAL A 109 1.92 -4.31 1.83
CA VAL A 109 0.52 -4.11 1.47
C VAL A 109 -0.36 -3.80 2.67
N LEU A 110 -0.12 -4.41 3.84
CA LEU A 110 -0.97 -4.23 5.01
C LEU A 110 -1.07 -2.78 5.49
N PRO A 111 0.04 -2.00 5.60
CA PRO A 111 -0.06 -0.59 5.96
C PRO A 111 -0.80 0.24 4.92
N ALA A 112 -0.63 -0.09 3.62
CA ALA A 112 -1.36 0.58 2.55
C ALA A 112 -2.87 0.32 2.64
N MET A 113 -3.28 -0.93 2.90
CA MET A 113 -4.68 -1.30 3.11
C MET A 113 -5.29 -0.56 4.30
N LEU A 114 -4.58 -0.49 5.43
CA LEU A 114 -5.02 0.29 6.60
C LEU A 114 -5.18 1.77 6.26
N GLY A 115 -4.27 2.33 5.45
CA GLY A 115 -4.42 3.69 4.93
C GLY A 115 -5.70 3.88 4.13
N PHE A 116 -5.97 3.04 3.13
CA PHE A 116 -7.22 3.11 2.37
C PHE A 116 -8.46 2.91 3.22
N TRP A 117 -8.37 2.10 4.28
CA TRP A 117 -9.45 1.93 5.23
C TRP A 117 -9.76 3.23 5.99
N PHE A 118 -8.75 3.92 6.55
CA PHE A 118 -8.94 5.22 7.19
C PHE A 118 -9.55 6.23 6.22
N LEU A 119 -9.04 6.27 4.99
CA LEU A 119 -9.48 7.21 3.98
C LEU A 119 -10.93 6.93 3.52
N SER A 120 -11.34 5.66 3.43
CA SER A 120 -12.72 5.27 3.13
C SER A 120 -13.71 5.81 4.18
N ARG A 121 -13.32 5.80 5.46
CA ARG A 121 -14.15 6.33 6.55
C ARG A 121 -14.31 7.84 6.43
N VAL A 122 -13.23 8.56 6.14
CA VAL A 122 -13.27 10.02 5.91
C VAL A 122 -14.21 10.33 4.73
N PHE A 123 -14.05 9.66 3.59
CA PHE A 123 -14.90 9.91 2.43
C PHE A 123 -16.36 9.52 2.66
N SER A 124 -16.63 8.48 3.46
CA SER A 124 -17.98 8.14 3.89
C SER A 124 -18.62 9.31 4.66
N ASN A 125 -17.93 9.85 5.65
CA ASN A 125 -18.43 10.96 6.47
C ASN A 125 -18.64 12.23 5.64
N VAL A 126 -17.66 12.55 4.78
CA VAL A 126 -17.75 13.66 3.81
C VAL A 126 -18.95 13.49 2.88
N SER A 127 -19.26 12.26 2.44
CA SER A 127 -20.42 11.99 1.59
C SER A 127 -21.77 12.17 2.29
N ASN A 128 -21.78 12.04 3.62
CA ASN A 128 -22.94 12.32 4.47
C ASN A 128 -23.09 13.82 4.78
N GLY A 129 -22.09 14.64 4.42
CA GLY A 129 -22.08 16.08 4.69
C GLY A 129 -21.30 16.48 5.94
N GLU A 130 -20.63 15.53 6.60
CA GLU A 130 -19.84 15.76 7.82
C GLU A 130 -18.38 16.00 7.42
N PHE A 131 -18.06 17.24 7.11
CA PHE A 131 -16.71 17.64 6.65
C PHE A 131 -15.75 17.87 7.82
N PHE A 132 -16.14 18.79 8.72
CA PHE A 132 -15.34 19.26 9.85
C PHE A 132 -15.77 18.56 11.13
N ILE A 133 -15.45 17.27 11.23
CA ILE A 133 -15.61 16.51 12.47
C ILE A 133 -14.24 16.06 12.97
N GLU A 134 -14.06 16.03 14.29
CA GLU A 134 -12.78 15.68 14.91
C GLU A 134 -12.31 14.28 14.49
N GLN A 135 -13.26 13.36 14.28
CA GLN A 135 -12.98 12.02 13.80
C GLN A 135 -12.30 12.01 12.42
N ASN A 136 -12.70 12.88 11.49
CA ASN A 136 -12.08 12.96 10.15
C ASN A 136 -10.65 13.47 10.27
N ALA A 137 -10.41 14.51 11.08
CA ALA A 137 -9.07 15.02 11.33
C ALA A 137 -8.15 13.93 11.90
N ARG A 138 -8.65 13.15 12.87
CA ARG A 138 -7.91 12.03 13.48
C ARG A 138 -7.59 10.91 12.49
N LEU A 139 -8.53 10.53 11.63
CA LEU A 139 -8.32 9.50 10.61
C LEU A 139 -7.30 9.93 9.54
N ILE A 140 -7.35 11.20 9.10
CA ILE A 140 -6.37 11.78 8.18
C ILE A 140 -4.99 11.84 8.83
N LEU A 141 -4.91 12.17 10.12
CA LEU A 141 -3.67 12.14 10.88
C LEU A 141 -3.10 10.71 10.95
N TYR A 142 -3.92 9.71 11.25
CA TYR A 142 -3.49 8.31 11.26
C TYR A 142 -3.03 7.83 9.88
N TYR A 143 -3.68 8.27 8.81
CA TYR A 143 -3.19 8.01 7.44
C TYR A 143 -1.81 8.63 7.20
N GLY A 144 -1.60 9.88 7.61
CA GLY A 144 -0.30 10.54 7.48
C GLY A 144 0.79 9.81 8.27
N LEU A 145 0.50 9.46 9.52
CA LEU A 145 1.43 8.72 10.37
C LEU A 145 1.75 7.34 9.80
N ILE A 146 0.76 6.54 9.39
CA ILE A 146 1.03 5.19 8.87
C ILE A 146 1.91 5.23 7.63
N ARG A 147 1.77 6.26 6.77
CA ARG A 147 2.65 6.43 5.59
C ARG A 147 4.10 6.72 5.99
N ILE A 148 4.31 7.62 6.95
CA ILE A 148 5.66 7.92 7.47
C ILE A 148 6.25 6.69 8.14
N PHE A 149 5.52 6.05 9.06
CA PHE A 149 5.97 4.83 9.72
C PHE A 149 6.28 3.72 8.73
N SER A 150 5.47 3.55 7.68
CA SER A 150 5.73 2.56 6.63
C SER A 150 7.03 2.85 5.89
N ALA A 151 7.33 4.11 5.60
CA ALA A 151 8.57 4.51 4.93
C ALA A 151 9.82 4.07 5.73
N PHE A 152 9.75 4.16 7.06
CA PHE A 152 10.87 3.81 7.94
C PHE A 152 10.89 2.34 8.38
N LEU A 153 9.73 1.70 8.55
CA LEU A 153 9.63 0.34 9.10
C LEU A 153 9.65 -0.75 8.01
N VAL A 154 9.06 -0.50 6.84
CA VAL A 154 8.96 -1.53 5.79
C VAL A 154 10.36 -1.95 5.27
N PRO A 155 11.27 -1.02 4.90
CA PRO A 155 12.60 -1.40 4.43
C PRO A 155 13.42 -2.24 5.42
N PRO A 156 13.58 -1.88 6.71
CA PRO A 156 14.35 -2.69 7.64
C PRO A 156 13.69 -4.03 7.95
N ILE A 157 12.36 -4.12 7.97
CA ILE A 157 11.68 -5.41 8.12
C ILE A 157 12.00 -6.31 6.92
N LYS A 158 11.94 -5.79 5.69
CA LYS A 158 12.33 -6.56 4.49
C LYS A 158 13.79 -7.00 4.55
N MET A 159 14.70 -6.11 4.94
CA MET A 159 16.12 -6.46 5.12
C MET A 159 16.32 -7.55 6.19
N LEU A 160 15.58 -7.47 7.30
CA LEU A 160 15.61 -8.48 8.35
C LEU A 160 15.15 -9.85 7.81
N ILE A 161 14.09 -9.88 6.99
CA ILE A 161 13.64 -11.12 6.34
C ILE A 161 14.75 -11.69 5.42
N CYS A 162 15.48 -10.86 4.67
CA CYS A 162 16.64 -11.30 3.89
C CYS A 162 17.77 -11.87 4.75
N ILE A 163 18.06 -11.29 5.91
CA ILE A 163 19.10 -11.80 6.82
C ILE A 163 18.76 -13.23 7.29
N PHE A 164 17.48 -13.51 7.54
CA PHE A 164 17.03 -14.85 7.91
C PHE A 164 16.90 -15.81 6.72
N ASN A 165 17.00 -15.33 5.48
CA ASN A 165 16.92 -16.14 4.27
C ASN A 165 18.04 -15.76 3.29
N THR A 166 19.20 -16.38 3.45
CA THR A 166 20.44 -16.09 2.69
C THR A 166 20.31 -16.29 1.18
N ARG A 167 19.23 -16.91 0.72
CA ARG A 167 18.94 -17.13 -0.71
C ARG A 167 18.20 -15.97 -1.35
N ILE A 168 17.82 -14.94 -0.60
CA ILE A 168 17.13 -13.76 -1.11
C ILE A 168 18.08 -12.55 -1.05
N SER A 169 18.41 -12.00 -2.20
CA SER A 169 19.05 -10.69 -2.33
C SER A 169 17.99 -9.64 -2.70
N LEU A 170 18.01 -8.52 -1.99
CA LEU A 170 17.02 -7.46 -2.12
C LEU A 170 17.70 -6.14 -2.42
N SER A 171 17.29 -5.50 -3.51
CA SER A 171 17.55 -4.09 -3.76
C SER A 171 16.25 -3.33 -3.54
N VAL A 172 16.20 -2.60 -2.43
CA VAL A 172 15.03 -1.80 -2.03
C VAL A 172 14.95 -0.57 -2.92
N ASN A 173 13.80 -0.35 -3.54
CA ASN A 173 13.56 0.87 -4.30
C ASN A 173 13.40 2.05 -3.34
N ASN A 174 14.06 3.18 -3.63
CA ASN A 174 14.06 4.36 -2.78
C ASN A 174 12.80 5.20 -2.99
N ASN A 175 11.65 4.68 -2.55
CA ASN A 175 10.38 5.40 -2.54
C ASN A 175 10.20 6.25 -1.28
N LEU A 176 11.22 6.32 -0.40
CA LEU A 176 11.16 6.99 0.89
C LEU A 176 10.72 8.47 0.79
N PRO A 177 11.19 9.28 -0.17
CA PRO A 177 10.72 10.66 -0.33
C PRO A 177 9.21 10.76 -0.61
N ASP A 178 8.67 9.87 -1.45
CA ASP A 178 7.25 9.89 -1.83
C ASP A 178 6.35 9.58 -0.64
N TYR A 179 6.69 8.55 0.13
CA TYR A 179 5.91 8.18 1.33
C TYR A 179 5.98 9.27 2.41
N ILE A 180 7.13 9.90 2.60
CA ILE A 180 7.29 11.00 3.56
C ILE A 180 6.51 12.23 3.09
N PHE A 181 6.64 12.62 1.83
CA PHE A 181 5.94 13.78 1.28
C PHE A 181 4.42 13.60 1.40
N GLN A 182 3.90 12.44 0.99
CA GLN A 182 2.48 12.10 1.17
C GLN A 182 2.09 12.13 2.65
N GLY A 183 2.90 11.53 3.53
CA GLY A 183 2.65 11.53 4.96
C GLY A 183 2.53 12.94 5.56
N ILE A 184 3.46 13.83 5.23
CA ILE A 184 3.46 15.24 5.65
C ILE A 184 2.24 15.96 5.10
N ALA A 185 1.89 15.78 3.82
CA ALA A 185 0.72 16.41 3.22
C ALA A 185 -0.57 16.05 3.98
N PHE A 186 -0.73 14.78 4.37
CA PHE A 186 -1.89 14.35 5.16
C PHE A 186 -1.84 14.84 6.61
N LEU A 187 -0.67 14.93 7.24
CA LEU A 187 -0.54 15.56 8.57
C LEU A 187 -0.96 17.03 8.54
N VAL A 188 -0.51 17.79 7.53
CA VAL A 188 -0.90 19.19 7.34
C VAL A 188 -2.41 19.30 7.08
N ALA A 189 -2.97 18.42 6.24
CA ALA A 189 -4.41 18.39 6.00
C ALA A 189 -5.21 18.12 7.28
N ALA A 190 -4.74 17.20 8.13
CA ALA A 190 -5.37 16.91 9.41
C ALA A 190 -5.34 18.11 10.34
N TYR A 191 -4.21 18.82 10.41
CA TYR A 191 -4.07 20.05 11.19
C TYR A 191 -5.02 21.15 10.71
N ILE A 192 -5.12 21.37 9.38
CA ILE A 192 -6.03 22.36 8.80
C ILE A 192 -7.49 22.05 9.15
N ILE A 193 -7.89 20.78 9.06
CA ILE A 193 -9.27 20.37 9.39
C ILE A 193 -9.52 20.55 10.90
N HIS A 194 -8.57 20.16 11.75
CA HIS A 194 -8.70 20.34 13.20
C HIS A 194 -8.80 21.81 13.60
N TYR A 195 -7.95 22.67 13.03
CA TYR A 195 -8.02 24.10 13.25
C TYR A 195 -9.33 24.71 12.73
N GLY A 196 -9.83 24.22 11.58
CA GLY A 196 -11.12 24.62 11.04
C GLY A 196 -12.31 24.33 11.96
N ILE A 197 -12.24 23.23 12.73
CA ILE A 197 -13.26 22.88 13.74
C ILE A 197 -13.23 23.90 14.87
N ASN A 198 -12.05 24.20 15.43
CA ASN A 198 -11.93 25.17 16.53
C ASN A 198 -12.45 26.56 16.14
N LEU A 199 -12.25 26.99 14.89
CA LEU A 199 -12.79 28.25 14.39
C LEU A 199 -14.32 28.25 14.25
N GLN A 200 -14.93 27.11 13.95
CA GLN A 200 -16.39 26.99 13.92
C GLN A 200 -16.98 27.06 15.33
N ASP A 201 -16.37 26.35 16.28
CA ASP A 201 -16.80 26.35 17.69
C ASP A 201 -16.70 27.75 18.31
N GLU A 202 -15.65 28.53 18.02
CA GLU A 202 -15.48 29.88 18.57
C GLU A 202 -16.54 30.87 18.05
N VAL A 203 -16.96 30.73 16.77
CA VAL A 203 -18.04 31.55 16.20
C VAL A 203 -19.39 31.17 16.82
N ASP A 204 -19.67 29.89 17.02
CA ASP A 204 -20.94 29.42 17.58
C ASP A 204 -21.11 29.81 19.07
N HIS A 205 -20.00 30.06 19.79
CA HIS A 205 -20.03 30.52 21.19
C HIS A 205 -20.06 32.05 21.38
N THR A 206 -19.88 32.83 20.31
CA THR A 206 -19.81 34.31 20.38
C THR A 206 -21.03 35.05 19.82
N ILE A 207 -22.04 34.32 19.35
CA ILE A 207 -23.34 34.84 18.85
C ILE A 207 -24.45 34.45 19.83
#